data_AF-A0A956TFA0-F1
#
_entry.id   AF-A0A956TFA0-F1
#
_cell.length_a   1.000
_cell.length_b   1.000
_cell.length_c   1.000
_cell.angle_alpha   90.00
_cell.angle_beta   90.00
_cell.angle_gamma   90.00
#
_symmetry.space_group_name_H-M   'P 1'
#
loop_
_entity.id
_entity.type
_entity.pdbx_description
1 polymer ?
#
loop_
_entity_poly.entity_id
_entity_poly.type
_entity_poly.pdbx_seq_one_letter_code
_entity_poly.pdbx_strand_id
1 'polypeptide(L)'
;MISGVGKAGMAGAVPQHKAHVGAPANESPPLDPQDLVAENRRLKAELAQLKSQRSPISFDPDHDRISVQGLKTRDFEICCFEAKTGAVDKLLDETLSLDALLARPGELVLPKLDALKNTPFEVEKFKLKIPGRTLSRSTQAIGGQAMRRQGMKEVQVEPLSGDRIRLTGAVHRLIDVPFEVTGRLGLEGNKVRFSLEKAHIFGGLPVPRLVVELFSAMTGQDLQEMHVRQRGQDFLVDAGVFIPPNFKVGLTRIGTEAGQLVLEGGKPVSPPEPRPNHSPTTLTME
;
A
#
# COMPACT_ATOMS: atom_id res chain seq x y z
N MET A 1 -86.21 49.55 44.19
CA MET A 1 -86.41 48.33 45.01
C MET A 1 -85.03 47.77 45.35
N ILE A 2 -84.71 47.70 46.66
CA ILE A 2 -83.83 46.73 47.38
C ILE A 2 -82.52 46.34 46.66
N SER A 3 -81.34 46.90 46.99
CA SER A 3 -80.43 46.63 48.14
C SER A 3 -79.70 45.27 48.12
N GLY A 4 -78.38 45.28 48.38
CA GLY A 4 -77.56 44.12 48.82
C GLY A 4 -76.41 43.74 47.85
N VAL A 5 -75.19 44.31 47.94
CA VAL A 5 -74.05 43.94 48.82
C VAL A 5 -73.34 42.63 48.44
N GLY A 6 -72.01 42.69 48.25
CA GLY A 6 -71.12 41.57 48.64
C GLY A 6 -69.96 41.25 47.69
N LYS A 7 -68.73 41.51 48.16
CA LYS A 7 -67.41 41.21 47.58
C LYS A 7 -67.02 39.71 47.60
N ALA A 8 -65.89 39.45 46.93
CA ALA A 8 -64.94 38.32 47.01
C ALA A 8 -65.17 37.26 45.90
N GLY A 9 -64.21 36.93 45.04
CA GLY A 9 -62.76 36.83 45.23
C GLY A 9 -62.41 35.35 45.34
N MET A 10 -61.90 34.72 44.29
CA MET A 10 -60.85 33.68 44.37
C MET A 10 -60.44 33.16 42.99
N ALA A 11 -59.14 32.88 42.92
CA ALA A 11 -58.36 32.54 41.76
C ALA A 11 -58.69 31.14 41.19
N GLY A 12 -58.47 31.03 39.88
CA GLY A 12 -58.78 29.88 39.05
C GLY A 12 -58.06 28.59 39.44
N ALA A 13 -58.79 27.50 39.19
CA ALA A 13 -58.46 26.13 39.42
C ALA A 13 -57.27 25.62 38.57
N VAL A 14 -56.41 24.82 39.19
CA VAL A 14 -55.41 23.98 38.52
C VAL A 14 -56.01 22.57 38.37
N PRO A 15 -56.16 22.01 37.15
CA PRO A 15 -56.59 20.62 36.99
C PRO A 15 -55.39 19.67 37.18
N GLN A 16 -55.61 18.63 38.00
CA GLN A 16 -54.69 17.52 38.23
C GLN A 16 -54.49 16.69 36.96
N HIS A 17 -53.27 16.62 36.43
CA HIS A 17 -52.89 15.63 35.41
C HIS A 17 -52.53 14.30 36.08
N LYS A 18 -53.28 13.25 35.72
CA LYS A 18 -53.03 11.85 36.06
C LYS A 18 -51.63 11.43 35.62
N ALA A 19 -50.83 10.94 36.58
CA ALA A 19 -49.59 10.24 36.32
C ALA A 19 -49.88 8.93 35.55
N HIS A 20 -49.25 8.77 34.38
CA HIS A 20 -49.14 7.47 33.73
C HIS A 20 -48.07 6.66 34.47
N VAL A 21 -48.48 5.51 34.99
CA VAL A 21 -47.62 4.54 35.66
C VAL A 21 -46.60 4.01 34.66
N GLY A 22 -45.31 4.21 34.96
CA GLY A 22 -44.21 3.63 34.20
C GLY A 22 -44.25 2.10 34.29
N ALA A 23 -44.05 1.43 33.16
CA ALA A 23 -43.78 -0.01 33.14
C ALA A 23 -42.54 -0.30 34.02
N PRO A 24 -42.55 -1.36 34.84
CA PRO A 24 -41.37 -1.73 35.61
C PRO A 24 -40.23 -2.04 34.64
N ALA A 25 -39.09 -1.36 34.81
CA ALA A 25 -37.85 -1.70 34.14
C ALA A 25 -37.49 -3.13 34.54
N ASN A 26 -37.66 -4.07 33.61
CA ASN A 26 -37.21 -5.43 33.78
C ASN A 26 -35.68 -5.38 33.68
N GLU A 27 -35.00 -5.25 34.82
CA GLU A 27 -33.55 -5.36 34.91
C GLU A 27 -33.17 -6.73 34.35
N SER A 28 -32.68 -6.74 33.11
CA SER A 28 -32.14 -7.95 32.51
C SER A 28 -30.93 -8.37 33.34
N PRO A 29 -30.76 -9.67 33.66
CA PRO A 29 -29.61 -10.13 34.42
C PRO A 29 -28.32 -9.70 33.71
N PRO A 30 -27.24 -9.40 34.47
CA PRO A 30 -25.98 -8.99 33.87
C PRO A 30 -25.54 -10.06 32.88
N LEU A 31 -25.40 -9.66 31.61
CA LEU A 31 -24.91 -10.53 30.54
C LEU A 31 -23.55 -11.08 30.93
N ASP A 32 -23.34 -12.39 30.75
CA ASP A 32 -22.06 -13.03 31.02
C ASP A 32 -20.98 -12.31 30.18
N PRO A 33 -19.86 -11.88 30.78
CA PRO A 33 -18.74 -11.31 30.04
C PRO A 33 -18.31 -12.15 28.83
N GLN A 34 -18.43 -13.48 28.89
CA GLN A 34 -18.11 -14.36 27.75
C GLN A 34 -19.12 -14.23 26.61
N ASP A 35 -20.42 -14.12 26.92
CA ASP A 35 -21.47 -13.92 25.91
C ASP A 35 -21.33 -12.56 25.23
N LEU A 36 -20.94 -11.53 25.97
CA LEU A 36 -20.66 -10.19 25.41
C LEU A 36 -19.46 -10.20 24.46
N VAL A 37 -18.40 -10.96 24.78
CA VAL A 37 -17.22 -11.09 23.91
C VAL A 37 -17.58 -11.84 22.63
N ALA A 38 -18.33 -12.93 22.74
CA ALA A 38 -18.79 -13.72 21.60
C ALA A 38 -19.71 -12.89 20.68
N GLU A 39 -20.65 -12.14 21.26
CA GLU A 39 -21.56 -11.28 20.51
C GLU A 39 -20.82 -10.11 19.85
N ASN A 40 -19.85 -9.50 20.54
CA ASN A 40 -19.02 -8.45 19.93
C ASN A 40 -18.24 -8.99 18.72
N ARG A 41 -17.68 -10.20 18.83
CA ARG A 41 -16.99 -10.88 17.71
C ARG A 41 -17.93 -11.15 16.55
N ARG A 42 -19.15 -11.64 16.84
CA ARG A 42 -20.20 -11.89 15.83
C ARG A 42 -20.58 -10.61 15.08
N LEU A 43 -20.87 -9.53 15.83
CA LEU A 43 -21.24 -8.24 15.26
C LEU A 43 -20.10 -7.64 14.43
N LYS A 44 -18.84 -7.77 14.88
CA LYS A 44 -17.66 -7.35 14.10
C LYS A 44 -17.54 -8.13 12.78
N ALA A 45 -17.77 -9.45 12.80
CA ALA A 45 -17.74 -10.28 11.60
C ALA A 45 -18.85 -9.91 10.61
N GLU A 46 -20.08 -9.70 11.09
CA GLU A 46 -21.22 -9.27 10.27
C GLU A 46 -20.98 -7.90 9.63
N LEU A 47 -20.40 -6.97 10.39
CA LEU A 47 -20.10 -5.61 9.91
C LEU A 47 -18.91 -5.61 8.92
N ALA A 48 -17.93 -6.49 9.11
CA ALA A 48 -16.87 -6.75 8.14
C ALA A 48 -17.43 -7.30 6.81
N GLN A 49 -18.40 -8.22 6.88
CA GLN A 49 -19.09 -8.77 5.71
C GLN A 49 -19.92 -7.71 4.97
N LEU A 50 -20.61 -6.82 5.68
CA LEU A 50 -21.37 -5.73 5.06
C LEU A 50 -20.44 -4.67 4.43
N LYS A 51 -19.27 -4.39 5.04
CA LYS A 51 -18.27 -3.50 4.45
C LYS A 51 -17.56 -4.11 3.25
N SER A 52 -17.23 -5.40 3.24
CA SER A 52 -16.58 -6.05 2.08
C SER A 52 -17.47 -6.04 0.83
N GLN A 53 -18.80 -6.00 0.99
CA GLN A 53 -19.74 -5.81 -0.12
C GLN A 53 -19.70 -4.40 -0.73
N ARG A 54 -19.17 -3.40 0.00
CA ARG A 54 -19.13 -1.98 -0.42
C ARG A 54 -17.71 -1.42 -0.59
N SER A 55 -16.71 -2.08 -0.03
CA SER A 55 -15.32 -1.65 0.03
C SER A 55 -14.46 -2.62 -0.77
N PRO A 56 -13.49 -2.13 -1.57
CA PRO A 56 -12.50 -3.00 -2.21
C PRO A 56 -11.57 -3.66 -1.18
N ILE A 57 -11.63 -3.29 0.09
CA ILE A 57 -10.85 -3.84 1.20
C ILE A 57 -11.74 -4.76 2.04
N SER A 58 -11.31 -6.00 2.25
CA SER A 58 -11.98 -6.99 3.09
C SER A 58 -11.06 -7.50 4.20
N PHE A 59 -11.64 -7.70 5.38
CA PHE A 59 -10.97 -8.24 6.57
C PHE A 59 -11.60 -9.58 6.92
N ASP A 60 -10.77 -10.59 7.11
CA ASP A 60 -11.16 -11.93 7.52
C ASP A 60 -10.50 -12.22 8.87
N PRO A 61 -11.19 -11.91 9.99
CA PRO A 61 -10.65 -12.12 11.33
C PRO A 61 -10.54 -13.60 11.71
N ASP A 62 -11.26 -14.50 11.03
CA ASP A 62 -11.21 -15.94 11.32
C ASP A 62 -9.92 -16.57 10.77
N HIS A 63 -9.39 -16.01 9.68
CA HIS A 63 -8.15 -16.48 9.04
C HIS A 63 -6.98 -15.48 9.16
N ASP A 64 -7.11 -14.44 9.99
CA ASP A 64 -6.12 -13.37 10.16
C ASP A 64 -5.64 -12.79 8.81
N ARG A 65 -6.58 -12.58 7.88
CA ARG A 65 -6.29 -12.17 6.50
C ARG A 65 -6.90 -10.83 6.15
N ILE A 66 -6.17 -10.10 5.30
CA ILE A 66 -6.64 -8.89 4.64
C ILE A 66 -6.55 -9.10 3.15
N SER A 67 -7.59 -8.69 2.44
CA SER A 67 -7.58 -8.65 0.99
C SER A 67 -8.00 -7.30 0.45
N VAL A 68 -7.39 -6.90 -0.66
CA VAL A 68 -7.79 -5.74 -1.46
C VAL A 68 -8.00 -6.20 -2.89
N GLN A 69 -9.17 -5.93 -3.45
CA GLN A 69 -9.50 -6.28 -4.83
C GLN A 69 -10.01 -5.07 -5.60
N GLY A 70 -9.44 -4.83 -6.79
CA GLY A 70 -9.92 -3.80 -7.71
C GLY A 70 -9.83 -2.36 -7.19
N LEU A 71 -8.95 -2.07 -6.22
CA LEU A 71 -8.77 -0.70 -5.73
C LEU A 71 -8.03 0.12 -6.79
N LYS A 72 -8.74 1.04 -7.43
CA LYS A 72 -8.20 1.94 -8.45
C LYS A 72 -8.10 3.35 -7.92
N THR A 73 -6.91 3.94 -8.01
CA THR A 73 -6.67 5.35 -7.71
C THR A 73 -6.18 6.08 -8.97
N ARG A 74 -5.94 7.39 -8.86
CA ARG A 74 -5.28 8.16 -9.93
C ARG A 74 -3.86 7.64 -10.19
N ASP A 75 -3.21 7.10 -9.17
CA ASP A 75 -1.76 6.91 -9.13
C ASP A 75 -1.36 5.44 -9.25
N PHE A 76 -2.24 4.51 -8.92
CA PHE A 76 -2.01 3.07 -9.06
C PHE A 76 -3.33 2.31 -9.07
N GLU A 77 -3.27 1.04 -9.45
CA GLU A 77 -4.36 0.07 -9.35
C GLU A 77 -3.86 -1.18 -8.61
N ILE A 78 -4.46 -1.49 -7.47
CA ILE A 78 -4.28 -2.77 -6.79
C ILE A 78 -5.31 -3.72 -7.39
N CYS A 79 -4.89 -4.54 -8.36
CA CYS A 79 -5.78 -5.53 -8.96
C CYS A 79 -6.15 -6.60 -7.92
N CYS A 80 -5.15 -7.07 -7.17
CA CYS A 80 -5.33 -7.95 -6.03
C CYS A 80 -4.19 -7.74 -5.02
N PHE A 81 -4.49 -7.90 -3.75
CA PHE A 81 -3.55 -7.98 -2.65
C PHE A 81 -4.15 -8.89 -1.59
N GLU A 82 -3.38 -9.84 -1.09
CA GLU A 82 -3.75 -10.73 0.00
C GLU A 82 -2.56 -10.88 0.93
N ALA A 83 -2.79 -10.66 2.23
CA ALA A 83 -1.76 -10.83 3.25
C ALA A 83 -2.35 -11.40 4.53
N LYS A 84 -1.53 -12.22 5.21
CA LYS A 84 -1.80 -12.66 6.59
C LYS A 84 -1.15 -11.71 7.58
N THR A 85 -1.88 -11.40 8.65
CA THR A 85 -1.39 -10.55 9.74
C THR A 85 -2.12 -10.86 11.04
N GLY A 86 -1.39 -11.01 12.15
CA GLY A 86 -1.99 -11.22 13.47
C GLY A 86 -2.59 -9.95 14.10
N ALA A 87 -2.95 -8.94 13.28
CA ALA A 87 -3.50 -7.67 13.73
C ALA A 87 -4.79 -7.29 12.98
N VAL A 88 -5.50 -8.27 12.40
CA VAL A 88 -6.77 -8.01 11.69
C VAL A 88 -7.79 -7.35 12.61
N ASP A 89 -7.91 -7.80 13.87
CA ASP A 89 -8.82 -7.19 14.84
C ASP A 89 -8.50 -5.72 15.13
N LYS A 90 -7.21 -5.37 15.26
CA LYS A 90 -6.78 -3.97 15.46
C LYS A 90 -7.08 -3.10 14.25
N LEU A 91 -6.92 -3.67 13.05
CA LEU A 91 -7.21 -3.02 11.79
C LEU A 91 -8.70 -2.80 11.56
N LEU A 92 -9.52 -3.77 11.97
CA LEU A 92 -10.96 -3.62 12.05
C LEU A 92 -11.34 -2.50 13.02
N ASP A 93 -10.79 -2.49 14.23
CA ASP A 93 -11.10 -1.46 15.22
C ASP A 93 -10.73 -0.04 14.74
N GLU A 94 -9.61 0.13 14.04
CA GLU A 94 -9.23 1.42 13.43
C GLU A 94 -10.15 1.83 12.28
N THR A 95 -10.50 0.90 11.39
CA THR A 95 -11.41 1.16 10.27
C THR A 95 -12.88 1.30 10.71
N LEU A 96 -13.19 0.93 11.95
CA LEU A 96 -14.49 1.10 12.60
C LEU A 96 -14.49 2.21 13.66
N SER A 97 -13.38 2.92 13.82
CA SER A 97 -13.32 4.09 14.71
C SER A 97 -14.37 5.13 14.30
N LEU A 98 -14.92 5.84 15.29
CA LEU A 98 -15.89 6.91 15.07
C LEU A 98 -15.39 7.93 14.03
N ASP A 99 -14.10 8.26 14.04
CA ASP A 99 -13.48 9.15 13.06
C ASP A 99 -13.57 8.61 11.62
N ALA A 100 -13.41 7.29 11.43
CA ALA A 100 -13.52 6.64 10.13
C ALA A 100 -14.98 6.51 9.66
N LEU A 101 -15.93 6.39 10.59
CA LEU A 101 -17.37 6.33 10.30
C LEU A 101 -17.97 7.71 10.01
N LEU A 102 -17.38 8.78 10.55
CA LEU A 102 -17.75 10.18 10.30
C LEU A 102 -17.09 10.75 9.03
N ALA A 103 -16.18 10.01 8.40
CA ALA A 103 -15.60 10.37 7.12
C ALA A 103 -16.66 10.41 6.02
N ARG A 104 -16.50 11.32 5.05
CA ARG A 104 -17.52 11.56 4.02
C ARG A 104 -17.73 10.31 3.16
N PRO A 105 -18.96 10.03 2.71
CA PRO A 105 -19.22 8.97 1.75
C PRO A 105 -18.34 9.15 0.50
N GLY A 106 -17.49 8.16 0.21
CA GLY A 106 -16.56 8.18 -0.91
C GLY A 106 -15.11 8.55 -0.57
N GLU A 107 -14.81 8.92 0.67
CA GLU A 107 -13.45 9.15 1.15
C GLU A 107 -12.87 7.84 1.70
N LEU A 108 -11.85 7.30 1.02
CA LEU A 108 -11.21 6.06 1.43
C LEU A 108 -10.34 6.33 2.68
N VAL A 109 -10.88 6.08 3.87
CA VAL A 109 -10.11 6.16 5.12
C VAL A 109 -9.20 4.94 5.18
N LEU A 110 -7.95 5.13 4.79
CA LEU A 110 -6.90 4.14 5.04
C LEU A 110 -6.63 4.09 6.55
N PRO A 111 -6.54 2.90 7.17
CA PRO A 111 -6.15 2.78 8.57
C PRO A 111 -4.79 3.46 8.78
N LYS A 112 -4.57 4.01 9.98
CA LYS A 112 -3.33 4.71 10.29
C LYS A 112 -2.21 3.67 10.38
N LEU A 113 -1.50 3.49 9.27
CA LEU A 113 -0.44 2.47 9.12
C LEU A 113 0.69 2.61 10.16
N ASP A 114 0.80 3.74 10.85
CA ASP A 114 1.76 3.96 11.94
C ASP A 114 1.61 2.93 13.08
N ALA A 115 0.39 2.54 13.42
CA ALA A 115 0.13 1.50 14.43
C ALA A 115 0.54 0.09 13.96
N LEU A 116 0.71 -0.09 12.65
CA LEU A 116 1.01 -1.36 12.00
C LEU A 116 2.46 -1.49 11.57
N LYS A 117 3.27 -0.44 11.77
CA LYS A 117 4.67 -0.38 11.36
C LYS A 117 5.51 -1.57 11.88
N ASN A 118 5.14 -2.10 13.05
CA ASN A 118 5.81 -3.24 13.69
C ASN A 118 5.06 -4.57 13.49
N THR A 119 3.90 -4.56 12.84
CA THR A 119 3.12 -5.78 12.61
C THR A 119 3.61 -6.46 11.34
N PRO A 120 4.03 -7.73 11.39
CA PRO A 120 4.44 -8.45 10.21
C PRO A 120 3.24 -8.76 9.31
N PHE A 121 3.43 -8.55 8.01
CA PHE A 121 2.54 -8.96 6.95
C PHE A 121 3.23 -10.02 6.11
N GLU A 122 2.61 -11.20 6.01
CA GLU A 122 3.02 -12.22 5.05
C GLU A 122 2.16 -12.05 3.80
N VAL A 123 2.74 -11.46 2.75
CA VAL A 123 2.02 -11.23 1.50
C VAL A 123 1.89 -12.57 0.78
N GLU A 124 0.66 -13.05 0.62
CA GLU A 124 0.39 -14.30 -0.08
C GLU A 124 0.35 -14.08 -1.59
N LYS A 125 -0.25 -12.95 -2.01
CA LYS A 125 -0.37 -12.58 -3.42
C LYS A 125 -0.54 -11.07 -3.56
N PHE A 126 0.04 -10.48 -4.60
CA PHE A 126 -0.33 -9.14 -5.02
C PHE A 126 -0.13 -8.93 -6.52
N LYS A 127 -0.91 -8.01 -7.08
CA LYS A 127 -0.71 -7.43 -8.41
C LYS A 127 -1.03 -5.93 -8.36
N LEU A 128 -0.01 -5.14 -8.67
CA LEU A 128 -0.06 -3.68 -8.67
C LEU A 128 0.24 -3.15 -10.08
N LYS A 129 -0.58 -2.23 -10.57
CA LYS A 129 -0.31 -1.48 -11.80
C LYS A 129 -0.03 -0.02 -11.50
N ILE A 130 1.03 0.52 -12.09
CA ILE A 130 1.49 1.90 -11.89
C ILE A 130 1.55 2.60 -13.25
N PRO A 131 0.74 3.64 -13.50
CA PRO A 131 0.83 4.45 -14.72
C PRO A 131 2.19 5.15 -14.86
N GLY A 132 2.68 5.31 -16.10
CA GLY A 132 3.93 6.03 -16.38
C GLY A 132 3.99 7.44 -15.78
N ARG A 133 2.87 8.19 -15.79
CA ARG A 133 2.79 9.52 -15.14
C ARG A 133 3.13 9.48 -13.64
N THR A 134 2.73 8.41 -12.95
CA THR A 134 3.03 8.23 -11.52
C THR A 134 4.50 7.94 -11.35
N LEU A 135 5.07 7.05 -12.19
CA LEU A 135 6.50 6.75 -12.18
C LEU A 135 7.33 8.02 -12.39
N SER A 136 7.04 8.83 -13.41
CA SER A 136 7.72 10.09 -13.67
C SER A 136 7.67 11.04 -12.47
N ARG A 137 6.49 11.21 -11.86
CA ARG A 137 6.34 12.08 -10.68
C ARG A 137 7.10 11.54 -9.47
N SER A 138 7.04 10.24 -9.21
CA SER A 138 7.79 9.61 -8.10
C SER A 138 9.29 9.71 -8.32
N THR A 139 9.77 9.46 -9.54
CA THR A 139 11.15 9.66 -9.95
C THR A 139 11.63 11.08 -9.69
N GLN A 140 10.82 12.10 -10.01
CA GLN A 140 11.15 13.50 -9.73
C GLN A 140 11.05 13.85 -8.23
N ALA A 141 10.14 13.24 -7.48
CA ALA A 141 9.95 13.52 -6.05
C ALA A 141 11.06 12.90 -5.19
N ILE A 142 11.35 11.62 -5.41
CA ILE A 142 12.35 10.86 -4.65
C ILE A 142 13.75 11.24 -5.13
N GLY A 143 13.92 11.39 -6.44
CA GLY A 143 15.21 11.64 -7.04
C GLY A 143 15.54 13.07 -7.41
N GLY A 144 14.60 14.01 -7.28
CA GLY A 144 14.76 15.36 -7.82
C GLY A 144 16.00 16.09 -7.36
N GLN A 145 16.39 15.98 -6.08
CA GLN A 145 17.62 16.62 -5.59
C GLN A 145 18.87 15.94 -6.14
N ALA A 146 18.93 14.61 -6.15
CA ALA A 146 20.05 13.86 -6.69
C ALA A 146 20.18 14.06 -8.22
N MET A 147 19.05 14.11 -8.94
CA MET A 147 19.00 14.38 -10.37
C MET A 147 19.54 15.77 -10.68
N ARG A 148 19.07 16.79 -9.96
CA ARG A 148 19.55 18.17 -10.11
C ARG A 148 21.06 18.29 -9.82
N ARG A 149 21.58 17.59 -8.81
CA ARG A 149 23.03 17.55 -8.50
C ARG A 149 23.85 16.94 -9.65
N GLN A 150 23.29 15.96 -10.35
CA GLN A 150 23.90 15.35 -11.54
C GLN A 150 23.58 16.12 -12.84
N GLY A 151 22.92 17.27 -12.75
CA GLY A 151 22.50 18.07 -13.90
C GLY A 151 21.30 17.49 -14.67
N MET A 152 20.72 16.37 -14.24
CA MET A 152 19.54 15.80 -14.88
C MET A 152 18.27 16.61 -14.59
N LYS A 153 17.48 16.84 -15.63
CA LYS A 153 16.21 17.56 -15.60
C LYS A 153 15.16 16.83 -16.43
N GLU A 154 13.89 17.08 -16.08
CA GLU A 154 12.73 16.64 -16.86
C GLU A 154 12.70 15.14 -17.14
N VAL A 155 13.17 14.33 -16.18
CA VAL A 155 13.17 12.88 -16.32
C VAL A 155 11.72 12.38 -16.39
N GLN A 156 11.41 11.61 -17.43
CA GLN A 156 10.14 10.94 -17.63
C GLN A 156 10.34 9.44 -17.83
N VAL A 157 9.38 8.67 -17.34
CA VAL A 157 9.35 7.20 -17.41
C VAL A 157 8.11 6.78 -18.19
N GLU A 158 8.32 6.08 -19.29
CA GLU A 158 7.26 5.60 -20.18
C GLU A 158 7.31 4.07 -20.28
N PRO A 159 6.33 3.35 -19.71
CA PRO A 159 6.15 1.92 -19.96
C PRO A 159 5.73 1.67 -21.41
N LEU A 160 6.51 0.87 -22.13
CA LEU A 160 6.28 0.46 -23.52
C LEU A 160 5.77 -1.00 -23.56
N SER A 161 5.34 -1.48 -24.72
CA SER A 161 4.99 -2.89 -24.91
C SER A 161 6.21 -3.82 -24.82
N GLY A 162 5.99 -5.08 -24.42
CA GLY A 162 7.03 -6.10 -24.35
C GLY A 162 7.99 -5.95 -23.16
N ASP A 163 7.44 -5.57 -21.99
CA ASP A 163 8.16 -5.39 -20.73
C ASP A 163 9.30 -4.37 -20.83
N ARG A 164 9.11 -3.33 -21.65
CA ARG A 164 10.11 -2.29 -21.89
C ARG A 164 9.76 -1.01 -21.16
N ILE A 165 10.77 -0.27 -20.74
CA ILE A 165 10.64 1.12 -20.28
C ILE A 165 11.52 2.00 -21.15
N ARG A 166 10.97 3.15 -21.55
CA ARG A 166 11.72 4.28 -22.07
C ARG A 166 11.87 5.35 -21.00
N LEU A 167 13.08 5.87 -20.87
CA LEU A 167 13.48 6.94 -19.99
C LEU A 167 13.93 8.09 -20.87
N THR A 168 13.35 9.28 -20.69
CA THR A 168 13.73 10.49 -21.42
C THR A 168 14.03 11.61 -20.44
N GLY A 169 14.83 12.59 -20.87
CA GLY A 169 15.12 13.79 -20.08
C GLY A 169 16.24 14.59 -20.71
N ALA A 170 16.81 15.51 -19.94
CA ALA A 170 17.98 16.29 -20.33
C ALA A 170 19.06 16.27 -19.24
N VAL A 171 20.33 16.32 -19.64
CA VAL A 171 21.48 16.51 -18.75
C VAL A 171 22.09 17.88 -19.03
N HIS A 172 22.20 18.70 -17.99
CA HIS A 172 22.82 20.01 -18.04
C HIS A 172 24.33 19.91 -17.84
N ARG A 173 25.09 20.38 -18.83
CA ARG A 173 26.54 20.60 -18.73
C ARG A 173 26.84 22.08 -19.01
N LEU A 174 27.05 22.42 -20.28
CA LEU A 174 27.11 23.80 -20.79
C LEU A 174 25.81 24.18 -21.50
N ILE A 175 25.19 23.21 -22.16
CA ILE A 175 23.87 23.26 -22.78
C ILE A 175 23.04 22.09 -22.24
N ASP A 176 21.72 22.20 -22.34
CA ASP A 176 20.83 21.08 -22.02
C ASP A 176 20.89 20.05 -23.15
N VAL A 177 21.32 18.84 -22.80
CA VAL A 177 21.54 17.76 -23.73
C VAL A 177 20.45 16.70 -23.55
N PRO A 178 19.56 16.48 -24.54
CA PRO A 178 18.53 15.47 -24.42
C PRO A 178 19.11 14.05 -24.46
N PHE A 179 18.48 13.17 -23.69
CA PHE A 179 18.77 11.74 -23.70
C PHE A 179 17.49 10.92 -23.83
N GLU A 180 17.64 9.75 -24.43
CA GLU A 180 16.65 8.67 -24.44
C GLU A 180 17.35 7.35 -24.13
N VAL A 181 16.83 6.60 -23.17
CA VAL A 181 17.29 5.26 -22.81
C VAL A 181 16.09 4.32 -22.85
N THR A 182 16.19 3.24 -23.63
CA THR A 182 15.20 2.16 -23.66
C THR A 182 15.86 0.87 -23.17
N GLY A 183 15.16 0.17 -22.29
CA GLY A 183 15.59 -1.14 -21.82
C GLY A 183 14.43 -2.03 -21.46
N ARG A 184 14.72 -3.31 -21.32
CA ARG A 184 13.77 -4.36 -20.94
C ARG A 184 13.85 -4.64 -19.45
N LEU A 185 12.72 -4.78 -18.81
CA LEU A 185 12.57 -5.21 -17.44
C LEU A 185 12.64 -6.73 -17.33
N GLY A 186 13.14 -7.21 -16.21
CA GLY A 186 13.06 -8.60 -15.83
C GLY A 186 13.34 -8.76 -14.34
N LEU A 187 13.33 -10.02 -13.88
CA LEU A 187 13.72 -10.37 -12.53
C LEU A 187 14.95 -11.28 -12.54
N GLU A 188 15.82 -11.09 -11.56
CA GLU A 188 16.87 -12.04 -11.18
C GLU A 188 16.70 -12.31 -9.68
N GLY A 189 15.92 -13.34 -9.34
CA GLY A 189 15.41 -13.54 -7.97
C GLY A 189 14.50 -12.38 -7.56
N ASN A 190 14.79 -11.73 -6.43
CA ASN A 190 14.04 -10.55 -5.97
C ASN A 190 14.60 -9.21 -6.50
N LYS A 191 15.56 -9.25 -7.42
CA LYS A 191 16.17 -8.06 -8.00
C LYS A 191 15.49 -7.70 -9.30
N VAL A 192 15.13 -6.44 -9.44
CA VAL A 192 14.66 -5.88 -10.71
C VAL A 192 15.87 -5.70 -11.62
N ARG A 193 15.82 -6.37 -12.76
CA ARG A 193 16.82 -6.27 -13.83
C ARG A 193 16.32 -5.31 -14.90
N PHE A 194 17.15 -4.35 -15.24
CA PHE A 194 16.98 -3.49 -16.40
C PHE A 194 18.09 -3.78 -17.41
N SER A 195 17.73 -4.43 -18.51
CA SER A 195 18.65 -4.73 -19.62
C SER A 195 18.60 -3.60 -20.63
N LEU A 196 19.70 -2.88 -20.77
CA LEU A 196 19.82 -1.78 -21.73
C LEU A 196 19.71 -2.31 -23.16
N GLU A 197 18.74 -1.82 -23.95
CA GLU A 197 18.57 -2.22 -25.36
C GLU A 197 19.07 -1.13 -26.31
N LYS A 198 18.66 0.12 -26.06
CA LYS A 198 19.01 1.26 -26.90
C LYS A 198 19.25 2.46 -26.01
N ALA A 199 20.25 3.25 -26.36
CA ALA A 199 20.44 4.55 -25.73
C ALA A 199 20.93 5.54 -26.77
N HIS A 200 20.38 6.74 -26.68
CA HIS A 200 20.70 7.84 -27.53
C HIS A 200 20.94 9.06 -26.66
N ILE A 201 22.16 9.59 -26.74
CA ILE A 201 22.54 10.81 -26.05
C ILE A 201 23.10 11.74 -27.11
N PHE A 202 22.41 12.85 -27.31
CA PHE A 202 22.92 13.90 -28.19
C PHE A 202 24.20 14.47 -27.54
N GLY A 203 25.25 14.86 -28.28
CA GLY A 203 26.43 15.48 -27.65
C GLY A 203 27.43 14.55 -26.91
N GLY A 204 27.37 13.22 -27.08
CA GLY A 204 28.53 12.34 -26.85
C GLY A 204 28.78 11.82 -25.42
N LEU A 205 27.79 11.86 -24.54
CA LEU A 205 27.93 11.31 -23.18
C LEU A 205 27.99 9.76 -23.18
N PRO A 206 28.79 9.11 -22.31
CA PRO A 206 28.79 7.66 -22.21
C PRO A 206 27.49 7.17 -21.57
N VAL A 207 26.73 6.38 -22.33
CA VAL A 207 25.46 5.79 -21.90
C VAL A 207 25.52 5.07 -20.55
N PRO A 208 26.53 4.22 -20.25
CA PRO A 208 26.56 3.49 -18.99
C PRO A 208 26.55 4.39 -17.75
N ARG A 209 27.25 5.54 -17.82
CA ARG A 209 27.28 6.50 -16.70
C ARG A 209 25.92 7.14 -16.48
N LEU A 210 25.23 7.52 -17.56
CA LEU A 210 23.90 8.13 -17.47
C LEU A 210 22.89 7.17 -16.83
N VAL A 211 22.94 5.88 -17.16
CA VAL A 211 22.05 4.88 -16.54
C VAL A 211 22.35 4.72 -15.06
N VAL A 212 23.64 4.63 -14.68
CA VAL A 212 24.04 4.59 -13.26
C VAL A 212 23.59 5.84 -12.52
N GLU A 213 23.83 7.03 -13.07
CA GLU A 213 23.41 8.30 -12.50
C GLU A 213 21.89 8.39 -12.35
N LEU A 214 21.12 7.93 -13.34
CA LEU A 214 19.66 7.93 -13.31
C LEU A 214 19.11 7.03 -12.20
N PHE A 215 19.57 5.78 -12.13
CA PHE A 215 19.18 4.88 -11.05
C PHE A 215 19.62 5.42 -9.70
N SER A 216 20.84 5.96 -9.62
CA SER A 216 21.34 6.60 -8.41
C SER A 216 20.43 7.74 -7.96
N ALA A 217 19.96 8.52 -8.92
CA ALA A 217 19.16 9.67 -8.62
C ALA A 217 17.74 9.28 -8.23
N MET A 218 17.07 8.35 -8.93
CA MET A 218 15.70 7.90 -8.60
C MET A 218 15.51 7.39 -7.17
N THR A 219 16.59 7.00 -6.49
CA THR A 219 16.54 6.27 -5.23
C THR A 219 16.99 7.07 -4.01
N GLY A 220 17.34 8.35 -4.16
CA GLY A 220 17.76 9.21 -3.03
C GLY A 220 19.27 9.15 -2.73
N GLN A 221 19.70 9.87 -1.69
CA GLN A 221 21.08 10.35 -1.52
C GLN A 221 22.07 9.38 -0.85
N ASP A 222 21.68 8.14 -0.56
CA ASP A 222 22.54 7.16 0.12
C ASP A 222 22.79 5.93 -0.76
N LEU A 223 23.96 5.89 -1.40
CA LEU A 223 24.34 4.88 -2.41
C LEU A 223 25.67 4.16 -2.12
N GLN A 224 26.14 4.14 -0.88
CA GLN A 224 27.03 3.05 -0.48
C GLN A 224 26.26 1.78 -0.09
N GLU A 225 24.93 1.86 0.11
CA GLU A 225 24.14 0.75 0.66
C GLU A 225 23.15 0.11 -0.34
N MET A 226 22.77 0.80 -1.42
CA MET A 226 21.90 0.21 -2.45
C MET A 226 22.71 -0.48 -3.54
N HIS A 227 22.54 -1.80 -3.59
CA HIS A 227 23.32 -2.75 -4.37
C HIS A 227 23.00 -2.70 -5.89
N VAL A 228 23.03 -1.51 -6.52
CA VAL A 228 22.93 -1.41 -7.98
C VAL A 228 24.17 -2.03 -8.58
N ARG A 229 24.03 -3.27 -9.07
CA ARG A 229 25.13 -4.02 -9.68
C ARG A 229 24.96 -3.98 -11.19
N GLN A 230 25.97 -3.44 -11.86
CA GLN A 230 26.07 -3.59 -13.31
C GLN A 230 26.70 -4.95 -13.62
N ARG A 231 26.04 -5.74 -14.46
CA ARG A 231 26.56 -7.00 -15.00
C ARG A 231 26.45 -6.98 -16.52
N GLY A 232 27.54 -6.63 -17.19
CA GLY A 232 27.51 -6.40 -18.64
C GLY A 232 26.60 -5.21 -18.99
N GLN A 233 25.52 -5.47 -19.72
CA GLN A 233 24.51 -4.46 -20.10
C GLN A 233 23.30 -4.43 -19.15
N ASP A 234 23.30 -5.29 -18.13
CA ASP A 234 22.21 -5.38 -17.16
C ASP A 234 22.51 -4.53 -15.92
N PHE A 235 21.48 -3.82 -15.45
CA PHE A 235 21.47 -3.07 -14.21
C PHE A 235 20.50 -3.75 -13.25
N LEU A 236 21.00 -4.21 -12.10
CA LEU A 236 20.22 -4.94 -11.10
C LEU A 236 19.95 -4.04 -9.90
N VAL A 237 18.68 -3.85 -9.54
CA VAL A 237 18.24 -3.08 -8.37
C VAL A 237 17.52 -4.01 -7.40
N ASP A 238 17.88 -3.98 -6.12
CA ASP A 238 17.17 -4.76 -5.09
C ASP A 238 15.83 -4.10 -4.77
N ALA A 239 14.72 -4.76 -5.11
CA ALA A 239 13.40 -4.23 -4.83
C ALA A 239 13.04 -4.25 -3.34
N GLY A 240 13.75 -5.06 -2.54
CA GLY A 240 13.54 -5.16 -1.10
C GLY A 240 13.72 -3.84 -0.36
N VAL A 241 14.48 -2.90 -0.93
CA VAL A 241 14.72 -1.58 -0.32
C VAL A 241 13.48 -0.68 -0.36
N PHE A 242 12.57 -0.90 -1.32
CA PHE A 242 11.33 -0.13 -1.45
C PHE A 242 10.15 -0.78 -0.75
N ILE A 243 10.34 -1.99 -0.24
CA ILE A 243 9.32 -2.74 0.48
C ILE A 243 9.51 -2.43 1.97
N PRO A 244 8.45 -2.03 2.70
CA PRO A 244 8.55 -1.83 4.13
C PRO A 244 9.04 -3.11 4.82
N PRO A 245 9.95 -3.03 5.82
CA PRO A 245 10.61 -4.20 6.40
C PRO A 245 9.64 -5.17 7.09
N ASN A 246 8.45 -4.71 7.44
CA ASN A 246 7.39 -5.52 8.02
C ASN A 246 6.58 -6.32 6.97
N PHE A 247 6.82 -6.14 5.67
CA PHE A 247 6.17 -6.90 4.60
C PHE A 247 7.13 -7.97 4.06
N LYS A 248 6.78 -9.24 4.27
CA LYS A 248 7.47 -10.37 3.65
C LYS A 248 6.85 -10.65 2.29
N VAL A 249 7.57 -10.26 1.23
CA VAL A 249 7.10 -10.40 -0.15
C VAL A 249 8.24 -10.81 -1.07
N GLY A 250 7.95 -11.72 -2.00
CA GLY A 250 8.80 -12.05 -3.14
C GLY A 250 8.17 -11.55 -4.43
N LEU A 251 8.93 -10.80 -5.22
CA LEU A 251 8.53 -10.48 -6.59
C LEU A 251 8.64 -11.73 -7.47
N THR A 252 7.60 -11.96 -8.26
CA THR A 252 7.53 -13.08 -9.22
C THR A 252 7.44 -12.57 -10.66
N ARG A 253 6.94 -11.35 -10.87
CA ARG A 253 6.93 -10.69 -12.16
C ARG A 253 7.11 -9.17 -12.02
N ILE A 254 7.90 -8.61 -12.92
CA ILE A 254 7.87 -7.20 -13.27
C ILE A 254 7.74 -7.10 -14.79
N GLY A 255 6.89 -6.20 -15.26
CA GLY A 255 6.65 -6.05 -16.69
C GLY A 255 5.78 -4.84 -17.01
N THR A 256 5.24 -4.81 -18.21
CA THR A 256 4.37 -3.72 -18.66
C THR A 256 3.06 -4.25 -19.25
N GLU A 257 1.96 -3.58 -18.96
CA GLU A 257 0.64 -3.86 -19.52
C GLU A 257 -0.06 -2.54 -19.82
N ALA A 258 -0.54 -2.35 -21.06
CA ALA A 258 -1.36 -1.19 -21.46
C ALA A 258 -0.78 0.18 -21.02
N GLY A 259 0.55 0.38 -21.16
CA GLY A 259 1.23 1.63 -20.79
C GLY A 259 1.44 1.82 -19.27
N GLN A 260 1.27 0.77 -18.49
CA GLN A 260 1.50 0.74 -17.04
C GLN A 260 2.61 -0.24 -16.70
N LEU A 261 3.39 0.09 -15.67
CA LEU A 261 4.27 -0.88 -15.02
C LEU A 261 3.42 -1.83 -14.19
N VAL A 262 3.70 -3.12 -14.27
CA VAL A 262 3.01 -4.17 -13.50
C VAL A 262 4.00 -4.88 -12.62
N LEU A 263 3.65 -4.99 -11.34
CA LEU A 263 4.39 -5.74 -10.32
C LEU A 263 3.50 -6.84 -9.80
N GLU A 264 4.00 -8.07 -9.79
CA GLU A 264 3.29 -9.22 -9.22
C GLU A 264 4.22 -10.01 -8.31
N GLY A 265 3.65 -10.58 -7.26
CA GLY A 265 4.38 -11.37 -6.32
C GLY A 265 3.49 -11.97 -5.25
N GLY A 266 4.12 -12.49 -4.21
CA GLY A 266 3.46 -13.21 -3.15
C GLY A 266 4.46 -13.69 -2.12
N LYS A 267 4.28 -14.91 -1.62
CA LYS A 267 5.21 -15.48 -0.64
C LYS A 267 6.64 -15.50 -1.21
N PRO A 268 7.65 -15.09 -0.42
CA PRO A 268 9.04 -15.21 -0.84
C PRO A 268 9.32 -16.66 -1.24
N VAL A 269 9.82 -16.86 -2.46
CA VAL A 269 10.34 -18.16 -2.86
C VAL A 269 11.72 -18.26 -2.20
N SER A 270 11.87 -19.13 -1.21
CA SER A 270 13.18 -19.41 -0.62
C SER A 270 14.17 -19.76 -1.73
N PRO A 271 15.43 -19.28 -1.69
CA PRO A 271 16.46 -19.80 -2.58
C PRO A 271 16.50 -21.34 -2.43
N PRO A 272 16.71 -22.11 -3.50
CA PRO A 272 16.95 -23.54 -3.35
C PRO A 272 18.12 -23.72 -2.38
N GLU A 273 17.95 -24.58 -1.37
CA GLU A 273 19.01 -24.92 -0.43
C GLU A 273 20.28 -25.27 -1.23
N PRO A 274 21.46 -24.75 -0.83
CA PRO A 274 22.70 -25.19 -1.45
C PRO A 274 22.77 -26.70 -1.29
N ARG A 275 22.80 -27.42 -2.42
CA ARG A 275 22.96 -28.87 -2.42
C ARG A 275 24.16 -29.20 -1.53
N PRO A 276 24.05 -30.14 -0.58
CA PRO A 276 25.17 -30.52 0.24
C PRO A 276 26.33 -30.89 -0.68
N ASN A 277 27.47 -30.23 -0.45
CA ASN A 277 28.71 -30.48 -1.16
C ASN A 277 29.06 -31.95 -0.91
N HIS A 278 28.82 -32.82 -1.88
CA HIS A 278 29.41 -34.15 -1.88
C HIS A 278 30.91 -33.94 -2.07
N SER A 279 31.66 -33.92 -0.97
CA SER A 279 33.10 -34.05 -1.01
C SER A 279 33.45 -35.30 -1.83
N PRO A 280 34.41 -35.23 -2.76
CA PRO A 280 34.82 -36.41 -3.50
C PRO A 280 35.38 -37.44 -2.52
N THR A 281 34.81 -38.64 -2.53
CA THR A 281 35.33 -39.80 -1.82
C THR A 281 36.77 -40.04 -2.28
N THR A 282 37.71 -39.87 -1.36
CA THR A 282 39.10 -40.29 -1.55
C THR A 282 39.11 -41.81 -1.71
N LEU A 283 39.39 -42.29 -2.92
CA LEU A 283 39.75 -43.69 -3.16
C LEU A 283 41.17 -43.89 -2.61
N THR A 284 41.28 -44.54 -1.47
CA THR A 284 42.54 -45.15 -1.02
C THR A 284 42.73 -46.42 -1.85
N MET A 285 43.76 -46.44 -2.69
CA MET A 285 44.27 -47.69 -3.27
C MET A 285 45.30 -48.26 -2.29
N GLU A 286 45.02 -49.46 -1.77
CA GLU A 286 46.05 -50.39 -1.30
C GLU A 286 46.41 -51.36 -2.44
#